data_AF-A0A7X3NU09-F1
#
_entry.id   AF-A0A7X3NU09-F1
#
_cell.length_a   1.000
_cell.length_b   1.000
_cell.length_c   1.000
_cell.angle_alpha   90.00
_cell.angle_beta   90.00
_cell.angle_gamma   90.00
#
_symmetry.space_group_name_H-M   'P 1'
#
loop_
_entity.id
_entity.type
_entity.pdbx_description
1 polymer ?
#
loop_
_entity_poly.entity_id
_entity_poly.type
_entity_poly.pdbx_seq_one_letter_code
_entity_poly.pdbx_strand_id
1 'polypeptide(L)' 'MALEYYLVLSALLFTTGVIGVLIRRNAIIIFMCIELMLNAANLAFVAISLSLGEATGQVFV' A
#
# COMPACT_ATOMS: atom_id res chain seq x y z
N MET A 1 -3.78 -4.62 -17.93
CA MET A 1 -5.03 -4.03 -17.42
C MET A 1 -5.25 -4.29 -15.93
N ALA A 2 -5.41 -5.53 -15.45
CA ALA A 2 -5.63 -5.79 -14.02
C ALA A 2 -4.50 -5.25 -13.11
N LEU A 3 -3.23 -5.45 -13.49
CA LEU A 3 -2.07 -4.92 -12.76
C LEU A 3 -2.14 -3.39 -12.58
N GLU A 4 -2.46 -2.66 -13.63
CA GLU A 4 -2.51 -1.19 -13.60
C GLU A 4 -3.56 -0.71 -12.59
N TYR A 5 -4.72 -1.37 -12.53
CA TYR A 5 -5.74 -1.06 -11.52
C TYR A 5 -5.23 -1.28 -10.09
N TYR A 6 -4.55 -2.39 -9.82
CA TYR A 6 -4.00 -2.65 -8.48
C TYR A 6 -2.89 -1.66 -8.10
N LEU A 7 -2.03 -1.28 -9.06
CA LEU A 7 -0.99 -0.27 -8.84
C LEU A 7 -1.59 1.11 -8.56
N VAL A 8 -2.57 1.55 -9.37
CA VAL A 8 -3.27 2.82 -9.13
C VAL A 8 -3.98 2.81 -7.77
N LEU A 9 -4.64 1.70 -7.41
CA LEU A 9 -5.28 1.55 -6.10
C LEU A 9 -4.29 1.65 -4.95
N SER A 10 -3.16 0.93 -5.03
CA SER A 10 -2.11 1.00 -4.00
C SER A 10 -1.52 2.40 -3.86
N ALA A 11 -1.31 3.12 -4.98
CA ALA A 11 -0.82 4.50 -4.95
C ALA A 11 -1.84 5.47 -4.30
N LEU A 12 -3.13 5.30 -4.57
CA LEU A 12 -4.20 6.08 -3.93
C LEU A 12 -4.26 5.83 -2.42
N LEU A 13 -4.18 4.57 -1.99
CA LEU A 13 -4.19 4.22 -0.57
C LEU A 13 -2.94 4.76 0.14
N PHE A 14 -1.76 4.63 -0.47
CA PHE A 14 -0.50 5.14 0.08
C PHE A 14 -0.52 6.66 0.23
N THR A 15 -0.94 7.39 -0.81
CA THR A 15 -1.05 8.86 -0.77
C THR A 15 -2.08 9.33 0.25
N THR A 16 -3.19 8.62 0.42
CA THR A 16 -4.18 8.90 1.48
C THR A 16 -3.55 8.72 2.87
N GLY A 17 -2.75 7.68 3.06
CA GLY A 17 -1.97 7.46 4.28
C GLY A 17 -0.96 8.58 4.54
N VAL A 18 -0.22 9.04 3.53
CA VAL A 18 0.72 10.16 3.63
C VAL A 18 0.00 11.45 4.05
N ILE A 19 -1.12 11.78 3.38
CA ILE A 19 -1.95 12.93 3.73
C ILE A 19 -2.43 12.82 5.20
N GLY A 20 -2.84 11.63 5.62
CA GLY A 20 -3.22 11.34 6.99
C GLY A 20 -2.08 11.61 7.99
N VAL A 21 -0.87 11.14 7.72
CA VAL A 21 0.31 11.38 8.59
C VAL A 21 0.63 12.87 8.71
N LEU A 22 0.53 13.64 7.61
CA LEU A 22 0.88 15.06 7.61
C LEU A 22 -0.17 15.95 8.32
N ILE A 23 -1.46 15.58 8.27
CA ILE A 23 -2.55 16.39 8.80
C ILE A 23 -2.85 16.07 10.27
N ARG A 24 -2.63 14.82 10.70
CA ARG A 24 -3.09 14.35 12.01
C ARG A 24 -2.07 14.70 13.09
N ARG A 25 -2.57 15.21 14.23
CA ARG A 25 -1.76 15.49 15.43
C ARG A 25 -1.84 14.37 16.48
N ASN A 26 -2.80 13.46 16.35
CA ASN A 26 -2.95 12.35 17.27
C ASN A 26 -2.04 11.20 16.84
N ALA A 27 -1.11 10.81 17.71
CA ALA A 27 -0.16 9.73 17.48
C ALA A 27 -0.84 8.41 17.08
N ILE A 28 -1.98 8.07 17.69
CA ILE A 28 -2.72 6.83 17.36
C ILE A 28 -3.20 6.84 15.90
N ILE A 29 -3.70 7.99 15.43
CA ILE A 29 -4.16 8.12 14.04
C ILE A 29 -2.98 8.09 13.09
N ILE A 30 -1.85 8.71 13.47
CA ILE A 30 -0.61 8.64 12.68
C ILE A 30 -0.16 7.17 12.52
N PHE A 31 -0.16 6.38 13.60
CA PHE A 31 0.15 4.95 13.53
C PHE A 31 -0.80 4.18 12.61
N MET A 32 -2.11 4.44 12.69
CA MET A 32 -3.10 3.84 11.79
C MET A 32 -2.87 4.22 10.32
N CYS A 33 -2.47 5.46 10.04
CA CYS A 33 -2.09 5.88 8.70
C CYS A 33 -0.81 5.19 8.22
N ILE A 34 0.15 4.93 9.11
CA ILE A 34 1.36 4.16 8.79
C ILE A 34 1.00 2.71 8.45
N GLU A 35 0.15 2.06 9.25
CA GLU A 35 -0.36 0.71 8.92
C GLU A 35 -1.05 0.67 7.55
N LEU A 36 -1.86 1.68 7.23
CA LEU A 36 -2.49 1.81 5.92
C LEU A 36 -1.46 1.96 4.78
N MET A 37 -0.43 2.79 4.97
CA MET A 37 0.66 2.96 3.98
C MET A 37 1.42 1.65 3.76
N LEU A 38 1.74 0.93 4.84
CA LEU A 38 2.41 -0.37 4.75
C LEU A 38 1.54 -1.41 4.04
N ASN A 39 0.24 -1.43 4.31
CA ASN A 39 -0.70 -2.33 3.63
C ASN A 39 -0.79 -2.02 2.13
N ALA A 40 -0.81 -0.72 1.76
CA ALA A 40 -0.79 -0.28 0.37
C ALA A 40 0.51 -0.69 -0.34
N ALA A 41 1.66 -0.58 0.32
CA ALA A 41 2.94 -1.04 -0.23
C ALA A 41 2.94 -2.56 -0.46
N ASN A 42 2.42 -3.34 0.49
CA ASN A 42 2.27 -4.80 0.34
C ASN A 42 1.35 -5.16 -0.84
N LEU A 43 0.25 -4.43 -1.02
CA LEU A 43 -0.63 -4.63 -2.19
C LEU A 43 0.12 -4.39 -3.52
N ALA A 44 0.96 -3.35 -3.59
CA ALA A 44 1.78 -3.07 -4.76
C ALA A 44 2.78 -4.21 -5.04
N PHE A 45 3.47 -4.70 -4.01
CA PHE A 45 4.41 -5.82 -4.13
C PHE A 45 3.71 -7.09 -4.61
N VAL A 46 2.58 -7.46 -4.02
CA VAL A 46 1.80 -8.64 -4.43
C VAL A 46 1.31 -8.51 -5.86
N ALA A 47 0.81 -7.35 -6.28
CA ALA A 47 0.33 -7.12 -7.64
C ALA A 47 1.46 -7.27 -8.68
N ILE A 48 2.64 -6.72 -8.38
CA ILE A 48 3.83 -6.83 -9.23
C ILE A 48 4.28 -8.29 -9.32
N SER A 49 4.41 -8.99 -8.20
CA SER A 49 4.83 -10.39 -8.18
C SER A 49 3.86 -11.31 -8.91
N LEU A 50 2.55 -11.09 -8.75
CA LEU A 50 1.52 -11.81 -9.52
C LEU A 50 1.71 -11.62 -11.03
N SER A 51 2.16 -10.44 -11.47
CA SER A 51 2.37 -10.13 -12.89
C SER A 51 3.68 -10.70 -13.45
N LEU A 52 4.67 -10.94 -12.58
CA LEU A 52 5.92 -11.61 -12.93
C LEU A 52 5.78 -13.15 -12.94
N GLY A 53 4.63 -13.70 -12.52
CA GLY A 53 4.41 -15.14 -12.43
C GLY A 53 5.16 -15.81 -11.27
N GLU A 54 5.76 -15.02 -10.39
CA GLU A 54 6.46 -15.50 -9.21
C GLU A 54 5.62 -15.23 -7.96
N ALA A 55 5.35 -16.26 -7.16
CA ALA A 55 4.63 -16.14 -5.90
C ALA A 55 5.42 -15.39 -4.80
N THR A 56 6.60 -14.84 -5.13
CA THR A 56 7.53 -14.20 -4.20
C THR A 56 6.93 -12.99 -3.49
N GLY A 57 5.95 -12.31 -4.09
CA GLY A 57 5.27 -11.15 -3.47
C GLY A 57 4.44 -11.49 -2.25
N GLN A 58 3.96 -12.74 -2.12
CA GLN A 58 3.29 -13.20 -0.90
C GLN A 58 4.25 -13.39 0.26
N VAL A 59 5.56 -13.56 0.01
CA VAL A 59 6.57 -13.78 1.06
C VAL A 59 6.93 -12.48 1.78
N PHE A 60 6.65 -11.32 1.16
CA PHE A 60 6.87 -9.99 1.73
C PHE A 60 5.67 -9.43 2.51
N VAL A 61 4.55 -10.16 2.59
CA VAL A 61 3.34 -9.74 3.32
C VAL A 61 3.41 -10.10 4.80
#